data_AF-A0A9D4ZGZ1-F1
#
_entry.id   AF-A0A9D4ZGZ1-F1
#
_cell.length_a   1.000
_cell.length_b   1.000
_cell.length_c   1.000
_cell.angle_alpha   90.00
_cell.angle_beta   90.00
_cell.angle_gamma   90.00
#
_symmetry.space_group_name_H-M   'P 1'
#
loop_
_entity.id
_entity.type
_entity.pdbx_description
1 polymer ?
#
loop_
_entity_poly.entity_id
_entity_poly.type
_entity_poly.pdbx_seq_one_letter_code
_entity_poly.pdbx_strand_id
1 'polypeptide(L)'
;MEAREEEAIRSSPGWRGGCVCSDIGRREVEGGAQPGRQRKETPTRSARIVHHRALQRQSTLSALSSTTMAAVFGSRVSCPTMEKTRVSVNALQSRRLHCVSNFNFAKEHQKLQFSPVLCKSSKSPRICMGVAVSTEALSNDTLFMDYKASCAFMFPGQGAQAVGMGKDAAQVPAAFEMFNKASEILGYDILDVCVNGPKEKLDLTVISQPAIYVASMAAVEAFRADSKGQAIIDSVDVTCGLSLGEYTALAFAGVFSFEDGLKLVKLRGEAMQAAADSTQGAMASVIGLDSEKVQALCDAANEGLNEDEKVQIANYLCTGNYVVSGGIKGVQAVEAKAKSFKARMVVRLAVAGAFHTRLMGSAVPKLEVALAATTFKVPRIPVISNVDAKPHSDPSVLKGILSQQVTSPVQWETTLKTILGKGLQNGYELGPGKVIAGLVKRIHKSASIENISV
;
A
#
# COMPACT_ATOMS: atom_id res chain seq x y z
N MET A 1 -29.40 -50.34 -37.53
CA MET A 1 -28.79 -51.20 -38.56
C MET A 1 -27.76 -50.35 -39.28
N GLU A 2 -26.45 -50.39 -38.99
CA GLU A 2 -25.57 -51.56 -38.67
C GLU A 2 -25.40 -52.48 -39.88
N ALA A 3 -24.20 -52.93 -40.25
CA ALA A 3 -22.84 -52.58 -39.77
C ALA A 3 -21.78 -53.12 -40.77
N ARG A 4 -20.49 -53.13 -40.36
CA ARG A 4 -19.36 -53.92 -40.91
C ARG A 4 -18.74 -53.36 -42.21
N GLU A 5 -17.46 -53.59 -42.54
CA GLU A 5 -16.37 -54.32 -41.84
C GLU A 5 -14.97 -53.84 -42.30
N GLU A 6 -13.95 -53.95 -41.44
CA GLU A 6 -12.65 -54.65 -41.72
C GLU A 6 -11.69 -54.58 -40.50
N GLU A 7 -10.80 -55.58 -40.37
CA GLU A 7 -9.77 -55.71 -39.30
C GLU A 7 -8.40 -55.12 -39.78
N ALA A 8 -7.30 -54.99 -39.02
CA ALA A 8 -6.50 -56.01 -38.31
C ALA A 8 -5.17 -55.34 -37.79
N ILE A 9 -4.30 -55.81 -36.88
CA ILE A 9 -4.30 -56.73 -35.72
C ILE A 9 -2.92 -56.57 -34.99
N ARG A 10 -2.77 -57.03 -33.72
CA ARG A 10 -1.56 -57.04 -32.82
C ARG A 10 -1.32 -55.76 -31.96
N SER A 11 -0.83 -55.85 -30.71
CA SER A 11 -0.83 -56.95 -29.72
C SER A 11 -0.43 -56.44 -28.31
N SER A 12 -1.24 -56.75 -27.29
CA SER A 12 -0.94 -56.59 -25.83
C SER A 12 -0.05 -57.77 -25.32
N PRO A 13 0.33 -57.93 -24.01
CA PRO A 13 -0.10 -57.27 -22.75
C PRO A 13 1.06 -56.52 -22.02
N GLY A 14 0.89 -55.85 -20.88
CA GLY A 14 -0.28 -55.67 -19.99
C GLY A 14 -0.07 -56.30 -18.60
N TRP A 15 0.17 -55.49 -17.56
CA TRP A 15 0.34 -55.95 -16.16
C TRP A 15 -0.36 -55.03 -15.15
N ARG A 16 -0.70 -55.59 -13.98
CA ARG A 16 -1.35 -54.89 -12.85
C ARG A 16 -0.33 -54.62 -11.74
N GLY A 17 -0.58 -53.60 -10.91
CA GLY A 17 0.32 -53.22 -9.82
C GLY A 17 0.14 -54.01 -8.51
N GLY A 18 1.05 -53.77 -7.57
CA GLY A 18 1.01 -54.27 -6.20
C GLY A 18 2.19 -53.71 -5.39
N CYS A 19 2.01 -53.50 -4.08
CA CYS A 19 3.10 -53.15 -3.17
C CYS A 19 3.82 -54.41 -2.68
N VAL A 20 5.09 -54.28 -2.24
CA VAL A 20 5.64 -54.85 -0.99
C VAL A 20 7.13 -54.45 -0.86
N CYS A 21 7.63 -54.41 0.38
CA CYS A 21 9.01 -54.05 0.73
C CYS A 21 10.07 -55.08 0.27
N SER A 22 11.34 -54.69 0.32
CA SER A 22 12.47 -55.63 0.44
C SER A 22 13.63 -54.97 1.20
N ASP A 23 14.10 -55.64 2.24
CA ASP A 23 15.29 -55.29 3.03
C ASP A 23 16.58 -55.89 2.40
N ILE A 24 17.68 -55.81 3.17
CA ILE A 24 18.97 -56.53 3.05
C ILE A 24 20.09 -55.68 2.39
N GLY A 25 21.27 -55.52 3.02
CA GLY A 25 21.74 -56.20 4.23
C GLY A 25 22.96 -55.60 4.95
N ARG A 26 23.37 -56.31 6.01
CA ARG A 26 24.27 -55.86 7.09
C ARG A 26 25.76 -55.94 6.73
N ARG A 27 26.57 -55.24 7.54
CA ARG A 27 27.65 -55.90 8.30
C ARG A 27 27.63 -55.43 9.77
N GLU A 28 27.92 -56.35 10.68
CA GLU A 28 28.28 -56.05 12.08
C GLU A 28 29.76 -55.59 12.15
N VAL A 29 30.33 -55.09 13.27
CA VAL A 29 30.70 -55.86 14.49
C VAL A 29 30.95 -54.92 15.69
N GLU A 30 30.25 -55.22 16.80
CA GLU A 30 30.58 -55.17 18.25
C GLU A 30 31.29 -53.98 18.95
N GLY A 31 30.85 -53.75 20.20
CA GLY A 31 31.59 -53.06 21.28
C GLY A 31 31.16 -51.60 21.59
N GLY A 32 30.82 -51.20 22.82
CA GLY A 32 30.63 -51.96 24.07
C GLY A 32 30.52 -51.06 25.33
N ALA A 33 30.00 -51.61 26.44
CA ALA A 33 29.94 -51.04 27.80
C ALA A 33 28.96 -49.87 28.09
N GLN A 34 28.83 -49.53 29.40
CA GLN A 34 27.69 -48.84 30.02
C GLN A 34 28.07 -47.53 30.77
N PRO A 35 27.08 -46.68 31.16
CA PRO A 35 27.34 -45.34 31.70
C PRO A 35 27.66 -45.31 33.21
N GLY A 36 28.63 -44.47 33.59
CA GLY A 36 29.02 -44.23 35.00
C GLY A 36 28.53 -42.89 35.56
N ARG A 37 27.94 -42.92 36.77
CA ARG A 37 27.71 -41.73 37.62
C ARG A 37 28.97 -41.42 38.45
N GLN A 38 29.27 -40.14 38.71
CA GLN A 38 29.06 -39.49 40.04
C GLN A 38 29.68 -38.08 40.17
N ARG A 39 29.07 -37.27 41.07
CA ARG A 39 29.63 -36.24 41.98
C ARG A 39 30.71 -35.26 41.46
N LYS A 40 30.40 -33.95 41.43
CA LYS A 40 30.62 -32.97 42.52
C LYS A 40 32.09 -32.81 42.95
N GLU A 41 32.66 -31.64 42.69
CA GLU A 41 33.20 -30.75 43.75
C GLU A 41 33.36 -29.29 43.25
N THR A 42 33.80 -28.38 44.12
CA THR A 42 33.91 -26.92 43.87
C THR A 42 35.20 -26.36 44.46
N PRO A 43 35.69 -25.21 43.94
CA PRO A 43 36.36 -24.25 44.82
C PRO A 43 35.95 -22.77 44.61
N THR A 44 35.36 -22.21 45.68
CA THR A 44 35.65 -20.91 46.32
C THR A 44 35.91 -19.60 45.53
N ARG A 45 35.20 -18.56 45.98
CA ARG A 45 35.39 -17.10 45.77
C ARG A 45 36.81 -16.55 45.96
N SER A 46 37.16 -15.52 45.17
CA SER A 46 37.50 -14.15 45.62
C SER A 46 37.60 -13.20 44.41
N ALA A 47 37.08 -11.97 44.32
CA ALA A 47 36.70 -10.91 45.28
C ALA A 47 37.77 -9.81 45.55
N ARG A 48 38.09 -9.01 44.51
CA ARG A 48 38.51 -7.60 44.57
C ARG A 48 37.85 -6.92 43.36
N ILE A 49 37.02 -5.86 43.45
CA ILE A 49 37.17 -4.56 44.13
C ILE A 49 38.41 -3.82 43.62
N VAL A 50 38.17 -2.94 42.65
CA VAL A 50 39.01 -1.77 42.34
C VAL A 50 38.09 -0.56 42.40
N HIS A 51 38.50 0.50 43.09
CA HIS A 51 37.77 1.76 43.14
C HIS A 51 37.99 2.56 41.86
N HIS A 52 36.95 3.26 41.40
CA HIS A 52 37.12 4.62 40.92
C HIS A 52 36.15 5.53 41.66
N ARG A 53 36.69 6.53 42.37
CA ARG A 53 35.91 7.53 43.11
C ARG A 53 36.24 8.92 42.57
N ALA A 54 35.18 9.70 42.41
CA ALA A 54 35.09 11.11 42.02
C ALA A 54 36.36 11.98 42.01
N LEU A 55 36.43 12.84 40.99
CA LEU A 55 36.83 14.24 41.21
C LEU A 55 35.72 15.16 40.70
N GLN A 56 35.13 15.93 41.62
CA GLN A 56 34.34 17.12 41.29
C GLN A 56 35.30 18.30 41.10
N ARG A 57 34.98 19.23 40.20
CA ARG A 57 35.25 20.66 40.42
C ARG A 57 34.06 21.49 39.96
N GLN A 58 33.83 22.59 40.68
CA GLN A 58 32.73 23.53 40.46
C GLN A 58 33.29 24.88 40.01
N SER A 59 32.53 25.58 39.15
CA SER A 59 32.48 27.05 39.06
C SER A 59 31.21 27.39 38.26
N THR A 60 30.17 28.06 38.77
CA THR A 60 30.07 29.45 39.26
C THR A 60 30.48 30.47 38.18
N LEU A 61 29.69 31.45 37.74
CA LEU A 61 28.33 31.93 38.09
C LEU A 61 27.51 32.09 36.76
N SER A 62 26.28 32.62 36.64
CA SER A 62 25.42 33.41 37.54
C SER A 62 23.93 33.22 37.24
N ALA A 63 23.08 33.29 38.26
CA ALA A 63 21.63 33.41 38.09
C ALA A 63 21.19 34.88 37.97
N LEU A 64 20.09 35.12 37.26
CA LEU A 64 19.24 36.30 37.44
C LEU A 64 17.78 35.88 37.35
N SER A 65 16.96 36.33 38.30
CA SER A 65 15.56 35.96 38.45
C SER A 65 14.69 37.20 38.67
N SER A 66 13.62 37.34 37.88
CA SER A 66 12.45 38.16 38.22
C SER A 66 11.25 37.62 37.43
N THR A 67 10.30 36.92 38.05
CA THR A 67 9.21 37.46 38.91
C THR A 67 8.01 37.92 38.08
N THR A 68 6.88 37.24 38.31
CA THR A 68 5.57 37.54 37.70
C THR A 68 5.02 38.87 38.18
N MET A 69 4.53 39.71 37.25
CA MET A 69 3.54 40.75 37.50
C MET A 69 2.67 40.93 36.26
N ALA A 70 1.37 41.17 36.45
CA ALA A 70 0.41 41.32 35.36
C ALA A 70 0.13 42.80 35.05
N ALA A 71 0.00 43.14 33.78
CA ALA A 71 -0.50 44.43 33.31
C ALA A 71 -1.37 44.24 32.05
N VAL A 72 -2.28 45.19 31.82
CA VAL A 72 -3.33 45.16 30.78
C VAL A 72 -2.98 46.15 29.64
N PHE A 73 -3.78 46.16 28.58
CA PHE A 73 -3.66 46.94 27.33
C PHE A 73 -2.60 46.38 26.35
N GLY A 74 -2.87 46.14 25.06
CA GLY A 74 -4.14 46.20 24.31
C GLY A 74 -4.19 47.31 23.26
N SER A 75 -3.88 46.98 22.00
CA SER A 75 -4.16 47.80 20.80
C SER A 75 -4.09 46.96 19.51
N ARG A 76 -4.46 47.56 18.38
CA ARG A 76 -4.70 46.92 17.06
C ARG A 76 -3.59 47.24 16.04
N VAL A 77 -3.89 47.04 14.74
CA VAL A 77 -3.11 47.38 13.51
C VAL A 77 -2.13 46.28 13.09
N SER A 78 -2.08 45.81 11.83
CA SER A 78 -3.03 45.89 10.68
C SER A 78 -2.72 44.77 9.66
N CYS A 79 -3.65 44.49 8.75
CA CYS A 79 -3.46 43.54 7.63
C CYS A 79 -3.55 44.31 6.28
N PRO A 80 -2.74 44.00 5.24
CA PRO A 80 -2.65 44.83 4.03
C PRO A 80 -3.86 44.73 3.10
N THR A 81 -4.10 45.79 2.33
CA THR A 81 -5.19 45.92 1.35
C THR A 81 -4.82 45.37 -0.02
N MET A 82 -5.72 44.56 -0.60
CA MET A 82 -5.76 44.29 -2.05
C MET A 82 -6.61 45.36 -2.75
N GLU A 83 -6.17 45.79 -3.95
CA GLU A 83 -6.90 46.77 -4.75
C GLU A 83 -8.23 46.26 -5.28
N LYS A 84 -9.15 47.19 -5.58
CA LYS A 84 -10.41 46.92 -6.27
C LYS A 84 -10.65 47.94 -7.38
N THR A 85 -10.30 47.57 -8.61
CA THR A 85 -10.61 48.33 -9.82
C THR A 85 -12.11 48.52 -9.95
N ARG A 86 -12.59 49.78 -9.95
CA ARG A 86 -14.00 50.09 -10.23
C ARG A 86 -14.21 50.16 -11.74
N VAL A 87 -15.14 49.37 -12.25
CA VAL A 87 -15.78 49.63 -13.55
C VAL A 87 -17.18 50.17 -13.27
N SER A 88 -17.44 51.41 -13.66
CA SER A 88 -18.74 52.08 -13.52
C SER A 88 -19.49 52.06 -14.85
N VAL A 89 -20.71 51.53 -14.86
CA VAL A 89 -21.60 51.59 -16.03
C VAL A 89 -22.76 52.53 -15.71
N ASN A 90 -22.82 53.68 -16.39
CA ASN A 90 -23.94 54.61 -16.29
C ASN A 90 -25.13 54.10 -17.11
N ALA A 91 -26.34 54.24 -16.56
CA ALA A 91 -27.56 54.01 -17.31
C ALA A 91 -27.89 55.24 -18.18
N LEU A 92 -28.17 55.02 -19.47
CA LEU A 92 -28.71 56.03 -20.39
C LEU A 92 -29.73 55.38 -21.34
N GLN A 93 -30.64 56.21 -21.87
CA GLN A 93 -31.91 55.76 -22.42
C GLN A 93 -31.88 55.48 -23.93
N SER A 94 -32.65 54.45 -24.33
CA SER A 94 -33.37 54.28 -25.60
C SER A 94 -32.77 54.80 -26.93
N ARG A 95 -32.59 53.88 -27.88
CA ARG A 95 -33.19 53.96 -29.24
C ARG A 95 -33.20 52.58 -29.91
N ARG A 96 -34.11 52.37 -30.86
CA ARG A 96 -34.18 51.16 -31.71
C ARG A 96 -33.23 51.30 -32.90
N LEU A 97 -32.66 50.19 -33.37
CA LEU A 97 -32.58 49.82 -34.80
C LEU A 97 -32.15 48.35 -34.94
N HIS A 98 -32.44 47.72 -36.09
CA HIS A 98 -32.15 46.31 -36.36
C HIS A 98 -30.77 46.09 -36.97
N CYS A 99 -30.12 44.97 -36.62
CA CYS A 99 -29.46 44.09 -37.60
C CYS A 99 -29.45 42.64 -37.08
N VAL A 100 -29.06 41.68 -37.92
CA VAL A 100 -29.26 40.24 -37.69
C VAL A 100 -27.94 39.47 -37.77
N SER A 101 -27.68 38.59 -36.80
CA SER A 101 -26.78 37.42 -36.95
C SER A 101 -27.05 36.41 -35.84
N ASN A 102 -27.36 35.16 -36.20
CA ASN A 102 -27.53 34.05 -35.25
C ASN A 102 -26.18 33.46 -34.83
N PHE A 103 -26.01 33.15 -33.55
CA PHE A 103 -25.16 32.04 -33.10
C PHE A 103 -25.81 31.34 -31.90
N ASN A 104 -25.76 30.01 -31.86
CA ASN A 104 -26.49 29.20 -30.89
C ASN A 104 -25.80 29.16 -29.52
N PHE A 105 -26.56 29.44 -28.45
CA PHE A 105 -26.14 29.15 -27.09
C PHE A 105 -26.38 27.67 -26.75
N ALA A 106 -25.29 26.93 -26.47
CA ALA A 106 -25.39 25.69 -25.72
C ALA A 106 -25.62 26.00 -24.22
N LYS A 107 -26.43 25.19 -23.53
CA LYS A 107 -26.77 25.43 -22.12
C LYS A 107 -25.76 24.78 -21.17
N GLU A 108 -24.98 25.58 -20.46
CA GLU A 108 -24.36 25.13 -19.20
C GLU A 108 -25.39 25.12 -18.06
N HIS A 109 -25.37 24.07 -17.24
CA HIS A 109 -26.22 23.95 -16.05
C HIS A 109 -25.48 24.40 -14.78
N GLN A 110 -25.33 25.71 -14.60
CA GLN A 110 -24.79 26.28 -13.36
C GLN A 110 -25.75 26.06 -12.17
N LYS A 111 -25.32 25.31 -11.15
CA LYS A 111 -26.03 25.19 -9.87
C LYS A 111 -25.57 26.28 -8.89
N LEU A 112 -26.29 27.40 -8.89
CA LEU A 112 -26.12 28.43 -7.85
C LEU A 112 -26.78 27.97 -6.54
N GLN A 113 -25.98 27.74 -5.50
CA GLN A 113 -26.47 27.61 -4.13
C GLN A 113 -26.39 28.96 -3.40
N PHE A 114 -27.48 29.35 -2.73
CA PHE A 114 -27.55 30.55 -1.91
C PHE A 114 -27.74 30.16 -0.44
N SER A 115 -26.83 30.59 0.43
CA SER A 115 -26.93 30.39 1.88
C SER A 115 -26.91 31.74 2.62
N PRO A 116 -27.95 32.10 3.39
CA PRO A 116 -28.00 33.38 4.10
C PRO A 116 -27.20 33.35 5.40
N VAL A 117 -26.09 34.10 5.47
CA VAL A 117 -25.29 34.25 6.71
C VAL A 117 -25.84 35.40 7.56
N LEU A 118 -26.48 35.05 8.68
CA LEU A 118 -27.14 35.99 9.59
C LEU A 118 -26.17 36.50 10.68
N CYS A 119 -25.39 37.54 10.36
CA CYS A 119 -24.46 38.16 11.30
C CYS A 119 -25.20 39.03 12.35
N LYS A 120 -25.10 38.66 13.64
CA LYS A 120 -25.75 39.38 14.75
C LYS A 120 -24.81 40.42 15.40
N SER A 121 -24.82 41.65 14.92
CA SER A 121 -24.41 42.81 15.75
C SER A 121 -25.06 44.13 15.30
N SER A 122 -25.64 44.85 16.26
CA SER A 122 -26.02 46.28 16.29
C SER A 122 -26.40 47.01 14.97
N LYS A 123 -27.69 47.37 14.88
CA LYS A 123 -28.28 48.47 14.08
C LYS A 123 -28.06 48.47 12.55
N SER A 124 -29.17 48.29 11.83
CA SER A 124 -29.36 48.25 10.37
C SER A 124 -28.84 46.97 9.67
N PRO A 125 -29.73 46.10 9.16
CA PRO A 125 -29.33 44.90 8.44
C PRO A 125 -28.75 45.26 7.06
N ARG A 126 -27.57 44.73 6.75
CA ARG A 126 -27.03 44.67 5.37
C ARG A 126 -26.94 43.22 4.96
N ILE A 127 -27.61 42.86 3.87
CA ILE A 127 -27.48 41.54 3.25
C ILE A 127 -26.19 41.54 2.42
N CYS A 128 -25.18 40.79 2.87
CA CYS A 128 -23.97 40.55 2.09
C CYS A 128 -24.09 39.18 1.40
N MET A 129 -24.40 39.17 0.11
CA MET A 129 -24.25 37.96 -0.71
C MET A 129 -22.76 37.70 -0.96
N GLY A 130 -22.21 36.69 -0.30
CA GLY A 130 -20.93 36.09 -0.67
C GLY A 130 -21.16 35.08 -1.80
N VAL A 131 -20.67 35.37 -3.00
CA VAL A 131 -20.65 34.39 -4.09
C VAL A 131 -19.33 33.61 -3.99
N ALA A 132 -19.41 32.39 -3.49
CA ALA A 132 -18.31 31.43 -3.58
C ALA A 132 -18.34 30.78 -4.96
N VAL A 133 -17.41 31.17 -5.85
CA VAL A 133 -17.21 30.49 -7.13
C VAL A 133 -16.23 29.34 -6.91
N SER A 134 -16.73 28.17 -6.56
CA SER A 134 -15.98 26.92 -6.63
C SER A 134 -15.81 26.54 -8.10
N THR A 135 -14.65 26.85 -8.67
CA THR A 135 -14.21 26.24 -9.94
C THR A 135 -13.84 24.79 -9.67
N GLU A 136 -14.85 23.92 -9.64
CA GLU A 136 -14.64 22.50 -9.95
C GLU A 136 -14.12 22.42 -11.37
N ALA A 137 -12.80 22.39 -11.53
CA ALA A 137 -12.19 21.95 -12.76
C ALA A 137 -12.63 20.50 -12.96
N LEU A 138 -13.48 20.25 -13.95
CA LEU A 138 -13.81 18.90 -14.39
C LEU A 138 -12.54 18.26 -14.97
N SER A 139 -11.77 17.63 -14.09
CA SER A 139 -10.64 16.76 -14.43
C SER A 139 -11.20 15.57 -15.21
N ASN A 140 -11.33 15.74 -16.52
CA ASN A 140 -11.62 14.67 -17.46
C ASN A 140 -10.40 13.75 -17.50
N ASP A 141 -10.30 12.88 -16.49
CA ASP A 141 -9.23 11.91 -16.27
C ASP A 141 -9.38 10.73 -17.23
N THR A 142 -9.42 11.05 -18.53
CA THR A 142 -9.83 10.15 -19.62
C THR A 142 -8.65 9.60 -20.41
N LEU A 143 -7.43 10.12 -20.19
CA LEU A 143 -6.20 9.83 -20.95
C LEU A 143 -5.93 8.33 -21.15
N PHE A 144 -6.36 7.51 -20.18
CA PHE A 144 -6.11 6.07 -20.16
C PHE A 144 -7.37 5.20 -20.26
N MET A 145 -8.57 5.71 -20.55
CA MET A 145 -9.77 4.85 -20.55
C MET A 145 -9.64 3.66 -21.53
N ASP A 146 -9.14 3.94 -22.73
CA ASP A 146 -8.97 2.96 -23.82
C ASP A 146 -7.61 2.22 -23.79
N TYR A 147 -6.90 2.23 -22.65
CA TYR A 147 -5.59 1.59 -22.55
C TYR A 147 -5.61 0.09 -22.88
N LYS A 148 -4.54 -0.40 -23.50
CA LYS A 148 -4.23 -1.83 -23.66
C LYS A 148 -3.32 -2.28 -22.52
N ALA A 149 -3.36 -3.57 -22.20
CA ALA A 149 -2.69 -4.13 -21.02
C ALA A 149 -1.79 -5.31 -21.39
N SER A 150 -1.18 -5.30 -22.57
CA SER A 150 -0.45 -6.42 -23.14
C SER A 150 0.80 -6.84 -22.35
N CYS A 151 1.49 -5.87 -21.73
CA CYS A 151 2.70 -6.09 -20.95
C CYS A 151 2.61 -5.31 -19.62
N ALA A 152 2.46 -6.04 -18.50
CA ALA A 152 2.16 -5.45 -17.20
C ALA A 152 3.27 -5.64 -16.17
N PHE A 153 3.77 -4.53 -15.60
CA PHE A 153 4.62 -4.56 -14.42
C PHE A 153 3.79 -4.47 -13.14
N MET A 154 3.91 -5.47 -12.28
CA MET A 154 3.15 -5.61 -11.04
C MET A 154 4.08 -5.58 -9.83
N PHE A 155 3.86 -4.65 -8.90
CA PHE A 155 4.75 -4.45 -7.75
C PHE A 155 4.15 -4.99 -6.43
N PRO A 156 4.92 -5.76 -5.63
CA PRO A 156 4.42 -6.40 -4.41
C PRO A 156 4.21 -5.41 -3.25
N GLY A 157 3.49 -5.86 -2.22
CA GLY A 157 3.20 -5.09 -1.01
C GLY A 157 3.74 -5.74 0.26
N GLN A 158 3.43 -5.14 1.42
CA GLN A 158 3.77 -5.70 2.74
C GLN A 158 3.25 -7.14 2.88
N GLY A 159 4.09 -8.02 3.42
CA GLY A 159 3.88 -9.47 3.45
C GLY A 159 4.73 -10.23 2.42
N ALA A 160 5.36 -9.53 1.48
CA ALA A 160 6.27 -10.11 0.49
C ALA A 160 7.76 -10.07 0.90
N GLN A 161 8.12 -9.30 1.94
CA GLN A 161 9.50 -9.15 2.41
C GLN A 161 10.06 -10.44 3.05
N ALA A 162 11.34 -10.70 2.83
CA ALA A 162 12.08 -11.82 3.42
C ALA A 162 13.54 -11.44 3.68
N VAL A 163 14.15 -11.99 4.73
CA VAL A 163 15.59 -11.82 4.99
C VAL A 163 16.37 -12.53 3.88
N GLY A 164 17.37 -11.85 3.34
CA GLY A 164 18.15 -12.25 2.17
C GLY A 164 17.75 -11.52 0.89
N MET A 165 16.64 -10.76 0.90
CA MET A 165 16.20 -10.02 -0.29
C MET A 165 17.10 -8.81 -0.60
N GLY A 166 17.10 -8.40 -1.87
CA GLY A 166 17.95 -7.33 -2.40
C GLY A 166 19.41 -7.74 -2.63
N LYS A 167 19.83 -8.92 -2.18
CA LYS A 167 21.23 -9.39 -2.22
C LYS A 167 21.74 -9.56 -3.64
N ASP A 168 20.93 -10.16 -4.50
CA ASP A 168 21.34 -10.50 -5.87
C ASP A 168 21.18 -9.28 -6.77
N ALA A 169 20.15 -8.45 -6.52
CA ALA A 169 20.02 -7.13 -7.14
C ALA A 169 21.21 -6.21 -6.81
N ALA A 170 21.71 -6.21 -5.58
CA ALA A 170 22.85 -5.40 -5.16
C ALA A 170 24.19 -5.78 -5.83
N GLN A 171 24.25 -6.83 -6.65
CA GLN A 171 25.40 -7.09 -7.52
C GLN A 171 25.41 -6.20 -8.78
N VAL A 172 24.27 -5.58 -9.14
CA VAL A 172 24.14 -4.65 -10.26
C VAL A 172 24.41 -3.22 -9.76
N PRO A 173 25.38 -2.47 -10.33
CA PRO A 173 25.80 -1.17 -9.79
C PRO A 173 24.66 -0.16 -9.61
N ALA A 174 23.77 -0.01 -10.60
CA ALA A 174 22.63 0.91 -10.51
C ALA A 174 21.67 0.56 -9.35
N ALA A 175 21.38 -0.73 -9.15
CA ALA A 175 20.57 -1.20 -8.04
C ALA A 175 21.26 -0.99 -6.68
N PHE A 176 22.57 -1.21 -6.60
CA PHE A 176 23.37 -0.91 -5.40
C PHE A 176 23.37 0.59 -5.06
N GLU A 177 23.47 1.47 -6.07
CA GLU A 177 23.32 2.92 -5.89
C GLU A 177 21.94 3.29 -5.34
N MET A 178 20.85 2.61 -5.75
CA MET A 178 19.52 2.82 -5.15
C MET A 178 19.47 2.44 -3.66
N PHE A 179 20.13 1.34 -3.26
CA PHE A 179 20.22 0.93 -1.85
C PHE A 179 21.05 1.92 -1.01
N ASN A 180 22.15 2.44 -1.55
CA ASN A 180 22.94 3.49 -0.89
C ASN A 180 22.14 4.79 -0.75
N LYS A 181 21.49 5.24 -1.84
CA LYS A 181 20.66 6.44 -1.85
C LYS A 181 19.47 6.33 -0.90
N ALA A 182 18.87 5.15 -0.80
CA ALA A 182 17.85 4.88 0.20
C ALA A 182 18.38 4.97 1.62
N SER A 183 19.58 4.43 1.89
CA SER A 183 20.19 4.48 3.21
C SER A 183 20.47 5.91 3.69
N GLU A 184 20.92 6.81 2.79
CA GLU A 184 21.03 8.25 3.06
C GLU A 184 19.70 8.89 3.50
N ILE A 185 18.60 8.57 2.81
CA ILE A 185 17.26 9.16 3.03
C ILE A 185 16.58 8.56 4.28
N LEU A 186 16.84 7.28 4.55
CA LEU A 186 16.26 6.56 5.67
C LEU A 186 16.99 6.86 6.99
N GLY A 187 18.31 7.07 6.94
CA GLY A 187 19.18 7.30 8.10
C GLY A 187 19.75 6.02 8.71
N TYR A 188 19.65 4.89 8.00
CA TYR A 188 20.17 3.59 8.38
C TYR A 188 20.42 2.74 7.12
N ASP A 189 21.32 1.76 7.21
CA ASP A 189 21.56 0.81 6.11
C ASP A 189 20.31 -0.06 5.88
N ILE A 190 19.64 0.15 4.75
CA ILE A 190 18.45 -0.62 4.37
C ILE A 190 18.83 -1.96 3.71
N LEU A 191 20.01 -2.07 3.08
CA LEU A 191 20.46 -3.30 2.43
C LEU A 191 20.85 -4.35 3.46
N ASP A 192 21.57 -3.98 4.53
CA ASP A 192 21.83 -4.86 5.68
C ASP A 192 20.53 -5.41 6.28
N VAL A 193 19.50 -4.56 6.42
CA VAL A 193 18.20 -4.98 6.97
C VAL A 193 17.42 -5.90 6.03
N CYS A 194 17.56 -5.73 4.71
CA CYS A 194 16.98 -6.64 3.73
C CYS A 194 17.73 -7.99 3.67
N VAL A 195 19.07 -7.97 3.70
CA VAL A 195 19.94 -9.14 3.48
C VAL A 195 20.16 -9.96 4.76
N ASN A 196 20.43 -9.30 5.89
CA ASN A 196 20.81 -9.90 7.18
C ASN A 196 19.69 -9.81 8.24
N GLY A 197 18.79 -8.83 8.13
CA GLY A 197 17.60 -8.74 9.00
C GLY A 197 17.83 -8.01 10.33
N PRO A 198 17.46 -8.58 11.50
CA PRO A 198 16.72 -9.83 11.67
C PRO A 198 15.27 -9.72 11.14
N LYS A 199 14.57 -10.86 10.98
CA LYS A 199 13.25 -10.90 10.33
C LYS A 199 12.22 -10.02 11.06
N GLU A 200 12.27 -10.03 12.38
CA GLU A 200 11.37 -9.31 13.28
C GLU A 200 11.50 -7.79 13.11
N LYS A 201 12.70 -7.30 12.74
CA LYS A 201 12.95 -5.89 12.39
C LYS A 201 12.41 -5.58 11.00
N LEU A 202 12.63 -6.48 10.03
CA LEU A 202 12.18 -6.32 8.64
C LEU A 202 10.65 -6.39 8.48
N ASP A 203 9.95 -7.10 9.38
CA ASP A 203 8.48 -7.21 9.39
C ASP A 203 7.76 -5.97 9.96
N LEU A 204 8.45 -5.08 10.68
CA LEU A 204 7.86 -3.84 11.21
C LEU A 204 7.39 -2.95 10.06
N THR A 205 6.16 -2.42 10.09
CA THR A 205 5.60 -1.65 8.97
C THR A 205 6.43 -0.42 8.58
N VAL A 206 7.13 0.21 9.53
CA VAL A 206 8.05 1.34 9.29
C VAL A 206 9.33 0.96 8.54
N ILE A 207 9.69 -0.33 8.54
CA ILE A 207 10.85 -0.89 7.83
C ILE A 207 10.39 -1.61 6.55
N SER A 208 9.36 -2.44 6.63
CA SER A 208 8.90 -3.30 5.53
C SER A 208 8.45 -2.48 4.32
N GLN A 209 7.77 -1.34 4.53
CA GLN A 209 7.30 -0.51 3.42
C GLN A 209 8.46 0.10 2.60
N PRO A 210 9.42 0.84 3.20
CA PRO A 210 10.59 1.32 2.46
C PRO A 210 11.48 0.17 1.95
N ALA A 211 11.66 -0.91 2.70
CA ALA A 211 12.44 -2.08 2.26
C ALA A 211 11.90 -2.68 0.95
N ILE A 212 10.58 -2.92 0.87
CA ILE A 212 9.94 -3.48 -0.33
C ILE A 212 9.96 -2.47 -1.48
N TYR A 213 9.75 -1.18 -1.22
CA TYR A 213 9.81 -0.15 -2.26
C TYR A 213 11.21 -0.07 -2.90
N VAL A 214 12.27 -0.02 -2.09
CA VAL A 214 13.66 0.01 -2.57
C VAL A 214 14.01 -1.28 -3.31
N ALA A 215 13.71 -2.45 -2.73
CA ALA A 215 13.98 -3.74 -3.36
C ALA A 215 13.23 -3.91 -4.70
N SER A 216 11.98 -3.44 -4.79
CA SER A 216 11.18 -3.53 -6.01
C SER A 216 11.63 -2.55 -7.11
N MET A 217 12.19 -1.39 -6.75
CA MET A 217 12.84 -0.50 -7.72
C MET A 217 14.21 -1.03 -8.15
N ALA A 218 14.98 -1.60 -7.21
CA ALA A 218 16.22 -2.31 -7.50
C ALA A 218 15.99 -3.52 -8.43
N ALA A 219 14.81 -4.16 -8.37
CA ALA A 219 14.40 -5.20 -9.33
C ALA A 219 14.29 -4.67 -10.76
N VAL A 220 13.81 -3.43 -10.95
CA VAL A 220 13.74 -2.78 -12.28
C VAL A 220 15.15 -2.55 -12.83
N GLU A 221 16.09 -2.07 -12.00
CA GLU A 221 17.48 -1.84 -12.40
C GLU A 221 18.24 -3.14 -12.67
N ALA A 222 18.06 -4.15 -11.81
CA ALA A 222 18.64 -5.47 -12.01
C ALA A 222 18.10 -6.15 -13.28
N PHE A 223 16.80 -6.00 -13.57
CA PHE A 223 16.22 -6.49 -14.82
C PHE A 223 16.71 -5.71 -16.03
N ARG A 224 16.88 -4.38 -15.93
CA ARG A 224 17.43 -3.57 -17.04
C ARG A 224 18.84 -4.02 -17.46
N ALA A 225 19.61 -4.59 -16.53
CA ALA A 225 20.91 -5.18 -16.80
C ALA A 225 20.87 -6.57 -17.47
N ASP A 226 19.71 -7.26 -17.52
CA ASP A 226 19.56 -8.47 -18.33
C ASP A 226 19.49 -8.15 -19.84
N SER A 227 20.01 -9.09 -20.63
CA SER A 227 20.00 -9.14 -22.09
C SER A 227 18.67 -8.81 -22.78
N LYS A 228 17.52 -9.04 -22.12
CA LYS A 228 16.18 -8.74 -22.65
C LYS A 228 15.44 -7.67 -21.85
N GLY A 229 15.83 -7.42 -20.60
CA GLY A 229 15.01 -6.68 -19.65
C GLY A 229 14.78 -5.22 -20.04
N GLN A 230 15.76 -4.52 -20.64
CA GLN A 230 15.52 -3.18 -21.20
C GLN A 230 14.40 -3.18 -22.25
N ALA A 231 14.44 -4.09 -23.22
CA ALA A 231 13.42 -4.19 -24.26
C ALA A 231 12.03 -4.59 -23.71
N ILE A 232 12.00 -5.35 -22.60
CA ILE A 232 10.77 -5.67 -21.88
C ILE A 232 10.25 -4.43 -21.13
N ILE A 233 11.11 -3.68 -20.42
CA ILE A 233 10.78 -2.44 -19.72
C ILE A 233 10.16 -1.40 -20.69
N ASP A 234 10.73 -1.26 -21.88
CA ASP A 234 10.22 -0.35 -22.92
C ASP A 234 8.88 -0.83 -23.54
N SER A 235 8.53 -2.11 -23.36
CA SER A 235 7.26 -2.68 -23.85
C SER A 235 6.09 -2.56 -22.87
N VAL A 236 6.32 -2.14 -21.62
CA VAL A 236 5.30 -2.10 -20.56
C VAL A 236 4.23 -1.05 -20.88
N ASP A 237 2.99 -1.50 -21.10
CA ASP A 237 1.84 -0.62 -21.43
C ASP A 237 0.90 -0.38 -20.25
N VAL A 238 1.07 -1.08 -19.12
CA VAL A 238 0.38 -0.82 -17.85
C VAL A 238 1.23 -1.19 -16.63
N THR A 239 1.00 -0.52 -15.51
CA THR A 239 1.50 -0.99 -14.21
C THR A 239 0.45 -0.93 -13.10
N CYS A 240 0.65 -1.73 -12.06
CA CYS A 240 -0.11 -1.70 -10.82
C CYS A 240 0.73 -2.26 -9.67
N GLY A 241 0.24 -2.17 -8.43
CA GLY A 241 0.89 -2.85 -7.32
C GLY A 241 0.01 -2.94 -6.09
N LEU A 242 0.31 -3.88 -5.20
CA LEU A 242 -0.55 -4.24 -4.08
C LEU A 242 -0.29 -3.32 -2.86
N SER A 243 -1.23 -2.46 -2.51
CA SER A 243 -1.16 -1.51 -1.38
C SER A 243 0.08 -0.61 -1.46
N LEU A 244 1.18 -0.96 -0.77
CA LEU A 244 2.48 -0.31 -0.89
C LEU A 244 2.98 -0.31 -2.34
N GLY A 245 2.77 -1.41 -3.08
CA GLY A 245 3.23 -1.55 -4.47
C GLY A 245 2.67 -0.50 -5.43
N GLU A 246 1.55 0.15 -5.12
CA GLU A 246 1.01 1.26 -5.92
C GLU A 246 1.98 2.47 -5.93
N TYR A 247 2.69 2.73 -4.83
CA TYR A 247 3.71 3.77 -4.76
C TYR A 247 4.92 3.43 -5.64
N THR A 248 5.30 2.14 -5.70
CA THR A 248 6.33 1.64 -6.62
C THR A 248 5.89 1.79 -8.08
N ALA A 249 4.63 1.44 -8.39
CA ALA A 249 4.05 1.56 -9.72
C ALA A 249 4.01 3.01 -10.21
N LEU A 250 3.62 3.96 -9.35
CA LEU A 250 3.63 5.39 -9.64
C LEU A 250 5.05 5.96 -9.82
N ALA A 251 6.03 5.49 -9.04
CA ALA A 251 7.44 5.84 -9.23
C ALA A 251 7.99 5.32 -10.57
N PHE A 252 7.76 4.05 -10.90
CA PHE A 252 8.14 3.46 -12.18
C PHE A 252 7.49 4.21 -13.35
N ALA A 253 6.19 4.53 -13.26
CA ALA A 253 5.46 5.35 -14.24
C ALA A 253 5.90 6.83 -14.26
N GLY A 254 6.76 7.28 -13.32
CA GLY A 254 7.38 8.61 -13.33
C GLY A 254 6.56 9.75 -12.73
N VAL A 255 5.54 9.44 -11.92
CA VAL A 255 4.72 10.44 -11.22
C VAL A 255 5.56 11.26 -10.25
N PHE A 256 6.49 10.62 -9.54
CA PHE A 256 7.44 11.26 -8.63
C PHE A 256 8.83 10.61 -8.75
N SER A 257 9.86 11.23 -8.15
CA SER A 257 11.21 10.67 -8.10
C SER A 257 11.27 9.43 -7.20
N PHE A 258 12.35 8.64 -7.32
CA PHE A 258 12.60 7.53 -6.39
C PHE A 258 12.73 8.04 -4.94
N GLU A 259 13.42 9.16 -4.76
CA GLU A 259 13.69 9.75 -3.47
C GLU A 259 12.41 10.30 -2.80
N ASP A 260 11.51 10.93 -3.57
CA ASP A 260 10.24 11.44 -3.06
C ASP A 260 9.24 10.30 -2.82
N GLY A 261 9.23 9.27 -3.68
CA GLY A 261 8.48 8.04 -3.44
C GLY A 261 8.93 7.35 -2.15
N LEU A 262 10.24 7.26 -1.90
CA LEU A 262 10.79 6.70 -0.66
C LEU A 262 10.41 7.52 0.58
N LYS A 263 10.44 8.87 0.50
CA LYS A 263 9.99 9.76 1.58
C LYS A 263 8.50 9.55 1.89
N LEU A 264 7.66 9.48 0.87
CA LEU A 264 6.21 9.20 1.00
C LEU A 264 5.97 7.82 1.63
N VAL A 265 6.69 6.79 1.16
CA VAL A 265 6.59 5.42 1.65
C VAL A 265 7.06 5.28 3.11
N LYS A 266 8.16 5.94 3.48
CA LYS A 266 8.63 6.02 4.88
C LYS A 266 7.55 6.61 5.78
N LEU A 267 7.04 7.79 5.41
CA LEU A 267 6.00 8.49 6.16
C LEU A 267 4.67 7.72 6.22
N ARG A 268 4.28 7.02 5.14
CA ARG A 268 3.13 6.11 5.12
C ARG A 268 3.31 4.96 6.11
N GLY A 269 4.50 4.33 6.14
CA GLY A 269 4.84 3.30 7.12
C GLY A 269 4.77 3.81 8.55
N GLU A 270 5.40 4.95 8.85
CA GLU A 270 5.39 5.61 10.16
C GLU A 270 3.96 6.00 10.60
N ALA A 271 3.15 6.54 9.69
CA ALA A 271 1.77 6.95 9.99
C ALA A 271 0.84 5.75 10.22
N MET A 272 0.95 4.70 9.40
CA MET A 272 0.15 3.47 9.55
C MET A 272 0.55 2.66 10.78
N GLN A 273 1.84 2.62 11.15
CA GLN A 273 2.29 2.02 12.40
C GLN A 273 1.72 2.79 13.60
N ALA A 274 1.85 4.12 13.64
CA ALA A 274 1.31 4.93 14.73
C ALA A 274 -0.23 4.80 14.87
N ALA A 275 -0.95 4.60 13.76
CA ALA A 275 -2.39 4.31 13.79
C ALA A 275 -2.69 2.92 14.38
N ALA A 276 -1.92 1.89 14.03
CA ALA A 276 -2.04 0.55 14.59
C ALA A 276 -1.70 0.51 16.10
N ASP A 277 -0.66 1.22 16.50
CA ASP A 277 -0.24 1.33 17.91
C ASP A 277 -1.35 1.99 18.75
N SER A 278 -1.97 3.07 18.23
CA SER A 278 -3.06 3.77 18.91
C SER A 278 -4.41 3.04 18.87
N THR A 279 -4.67 2.25 17.82
CA THR A 279 -5.97 1.61 17.56
C THR A 279 -5.76 0.13 17.25
N GLN A 280 -5.79 -0.67 18.32
CA GLN A 280 -5.47 -2.10 18.31
C GLN A 280 -6.38 -2.89 17.36
N GLY A 281 -5.80 -3.48 16.32
CA GLY A 281 -6.52 -4.17 15.26
C GLY A 281 -5.91 -5.51 14.89
N ALA A 282 -6.51 -6.18 13.91
CA ALA A 282 -5.99 -7.39 13.30
C ALA A 282 -6.45 -7.54 11.85
N MET A 283 -5.80 -8.43 11.10
CA MET A 283 -6.21 -8.86 9.77
C MET A 283 -6.20 -10.38 9.65
N ALA A 284 -7.11 -10.95 8.86
CA ALA A 284 -7.14 -12.38 8.57
C ALA A 284 -7.56 -12.66 7.11
N SER A 285 -6.86 -13.61 6.47
CA SER A 285 -7.23 -14.15 5.15
C SER A 285 -8.32 -15.21 5.32
N VAL A 286 -9.49 -14.96 4.74
CA VAL A 286 -10.64 -15.88 4.65
C VAL A 286 -10.61 -16.55 3.28
N ILE A 287 -10.54 -17.89 3.27
CA ILE A 287 -10.22 -18.69 2.09
C ILE A 287 -11.35 -19.70 1.82
N GLY A 288 -11.74 -19.81 0.55
CA GLY A 288 -12.75 -20.76 0.07
C GLY A 288 -14.20 -20.24 0.09
N LEU A 289 -14.40 -18.94 0.31
CA LEU A 289 -15.68 -18.24 0.15
C LEU A 289 -15.60 -17.27 -1.03
N ASP A 290 -16.74 -16.98 -1.64
CA ASP A 290 -16.96 -15.81 -2.50
C ASP A 290 -17.12 -14.51 -1.70
N SER A 291 -16.94 -13.37 -2.38
CA SER A 291 -17.02 -12.01 -1.82
C SER A 291 -18.29 -11.76 -1.00
N GLU A 292 -19.43 -12.24 -1.49
CA GLU A 292 -20.76 -12.07 -0.91
C GLU A 292 -20.88 -12.84 0.41
N LYS A 293 -20.36 -14.08 0.47
CA LYS A 293 -20.28 -14.83 1.73
C LYS A 293 -19.27 -14.27 2.71
N VAL A 294 -18.16 -13.67 2.25
CA VAL A 294 -17.24 -12.98 3.16
C VAL A 294 -17.87 -11.70 3.71
N GLN A 295 -18.62 -10.95 2.91
CA GLN A 295 -19.36 -9.79 3.40
C GLN A 295 -20.41 -10.20 4.44
N ALA A 296 -21.25 -11.19 4.14
CA ALA A 296 -22.23 -11.70 5.10
C ALA A 296 -21.60 -12.28 6.38
N LEU A 297 -20.38 -12.83 6.29
CA LEU A 297 -19.58 -13.27 7.44
C LEU A 297 -19.05 -12.08 8.27
N CYS A 298 -18.62 -10.98 7.63
CA CYS A 298 -18.28 -9.73 8.31
C CYS A 298 -19.51 -9.12 8.99
N ASP A 299 -20.65 -9.05 8.29
CA ASP A 299 -21.90 -8.51 8.82
C ASP A 299 -22.37 -9.28 10.05
N ALA A 300 -22.35 -10.62 9.97
CA ALA A 300 -22.63 -11.48 11.12
C ALA A 300 -21.56 -11.36 12.23
N ALA A 301 -20.28 -11.15 11.90
CA ALA A 301 -19.25 -10.91 12.90
C ALA A 301 -19.40 -9.55 13.62
N ASN A 302 -20.03 -8.57 12.96
CA ASN A 302 -20.29 -7.22 13.48
C ASN A 302 -21.55 -7.12 14.36
N GLU A 303 -22.35 -8.19 14.49
CA GLU A 303 -23.53 -8.26 15.36
C GLU A 303 -23.16 -7.98 16.82
N GLY A 304 -23.66 -6.86 17.36
CA GLY A 304 -23.44 -6.47 18.77
C GLY A 304 -22.05 -5.90 19.08
N LEU A 305 -21.20 -5.66 18.08
CA LEU A 305 -19.90 -5.01 18.27
C LEU A 305 -19.98 -3.48 18.18
N ASN A 306 -19.11 -2.80 18.92
CA ASN A 306 -18.92 -1.35 18.83
C ASN A 306 -18.20 -0.97 17.53
N GLU A 307 -18.29 0.30 17.12
CA GLU A 307 -17.77 0.76 15.82
C GLU A 307 -16.25 0.55 15.64
N ASP A 308 -15.48 0.68 16.72
CA ASP A 308 -14.04 0.41 16.82
C ASP A 308 -13.69 -1.09 16.82
N GLU A 309 -14.64 -1.94 17.19
CA GLU A 309 -14.47 -3.40 17.27
C GLU A 309 -14.81 -4.13 15.96
N LYS A 310 -15.55 -3.48 15.06
CA LYS A 310 -16.06 -4.04 13.79
C LYS A 310 -14.96 -4.37 12.78
N VAL A 311 -15.31 -5.25 11.84
CA VAL A 311 -14.47 -5.81 10.78
C VAL A 311 -15.13 -5.61 9.40
N GLN A 312 -14.31 -5.38 8.37
CA GLN A 312 -14.73 -5.27 6.97
C GLN A 312 -13.78 -6.04 6.05
N ILE A 313 -14.15 -6.23 4.78
CA ILE A 313 -13.19 -6.68 3.76
C ILE A 313 -12.20 -5.53 3.50
N ALA A 314 -10.91 -5.83 3.58
CA ALA A 314 -9.79 -4.91 3.37
C ALA A 314 -8.99 -5.20 2.10
N ASN A 315 -8.94 -6.45 1.64
CA ASN A 315 -8.32 -6.79 0.36
C ASN A 315 -9.16 -7.85 -0.36
N TYR A 316 -9.64 -7.51 -1.55
CA TYR A 316 -10.16 -8.48 -2.51
C TYR A 316 -8.95 -9.01 -3.29
N LEU A 317 -8.36 -10.15 -2.89
CA LEU A 317 -7.08 -10.60 -3.46
C LEU A 317 -7.25 -11.43 -4.73
N CYS A 318 -8.11 -12.44 -4.69
CA CYS A 318 -8.53 -13.23 -5.85
C CYS A 318 -9.79 -14.03 -5.50
N THR A 319 -10.50 -14.53 -6.52
CA THR A 319 -11.65 -15.43 -6.33
C THR A 319 -11.33 -16.52 -5.31
N GLY A 320 -12.10 -16.58 -4.21
CA GLY A 320 -11.87 -17.56 -3.14
C GLY A 320 -10.82 -17.19 -2.08
N ASN A 321 -10.33 -15.94 -2.04
CA ASN A 321 -9.38 -15.44 -1.05
C ASN A 321 -9.55 -13.93 -0.80
N TYR A 322 -10.04 -13.58 0.38
CA TYR A 322 -10.31 -12.20 0.80
C TYR A 322 -9.65 -11.94 2.15
N VAL A 323 -9.09 -10.75 2.36
CA VAL A 323 -8.58 -10.35 3.68
C VAL A 323 -9.64 -9.50 4.37
N VAL A 324 -10.01 -9.89 5.58
CA VAL A 324 -10.81 -9.07 6.50
C VAL A 324 -9.90 -8.33 7.47
N SER A 325 -10.31 -7.16 7.91
CA SER A 325 -9.52 -6.25 8.75
C SER A 325 -10.43 -5.43 9.66
N GLY A 326 -9.98 -5.13 10.86
CA GLY A 326 -10.77 -4.38 11.84
C GLY A 326 -10.30 -4.56 13.27
N GLY A 327 -11.20 -4.26 14.21
CA GLY A 327 -10.94 -4.48 15.64
C GLY A 327 -10.71 -5.96 15.96
N ILE A 328 -9.90 -6.23 17.00
CA ILE A 328 -9.48 -7.60 17.35
C ILE A 328 -10.68 -8.53 17.61
N LYS A 329 -11.76 -8.02 18.22
CA LYS A 329 -13.00 -8.78 18.47
C LYS A 329 -13.75 -9.14 17.18
N GLY A 330 -13.87 -8.22 16.21
CA GLY A 330 -14.48 -8.51 14.91
C GLY A 330 -13.74 -9.60 14.16
N VAL A 331 -12.40 -9.60 14.19
CA VAL A 331 -11.59 -10.68 13.60
C VAL A 331 -11.78 -12.01 14.36
N GLN A 332 -11.86 -12.00 15.70
CA GLN A 332 -12.19 -13.20 16.50
C GLN A 332 -13.59 -13.74 16.19
N ALA A 333 -14.58 -12.87 15.96
CA ALA A 333 -15.93 -13.24 15.59
C ALA A 333 -15.99 -13.85 14.17
N VAL A 334 -15.19 -13.33 13.21
CA VAL A 334 -15.00 -13.98 11.90
C VAL A 334 -14.38 -15.37 12.06
N GLU A 335 -13.30 -15.53 12.83
CA GLU A 335 -12.65 -16.82 13.06
C GLU A 335 -13.63 -17.86 13.65
N ALA A 336 -14.47 -17.44 14.60
CA ALA A 336 -15.49 -18.30 15.21
C ALA A 336 -16.65 -18.64 14.24
N LYS A 337 -17.15 -17.67 13.46
CA LYS A 337 -18.30 -17.87 12.56
C LYS A 337 -17.92 -18.49 11.20
N ALA A 338 -16.69 -18.37 10.73
CA ALA A 338 -16.29 -18.77 9.37
C ALA A 338 -16.63 -20.22 8.98
N LYS A 339 -16.60 -21.16 9.95
CA LYS A 339 -16.94 -22.56 9.70
C LYS A 339 -18.42 -22.78 9.37
N SER A 340 -19.36 -22.04 9.95
CA SER A 340 -20.79 -22.17 9.62
C SER A 340 -21.10 -21.57 8.24
N PHE A 341 -20.38 -20.52 7.85
CA PHE A 341 -20.38 -19.96 6.49
C PHE A 341 -19.70 -20.86 5.44
N LYS A 342 -19.12 -21.99 5.86
CA LYS A 342 -18.40 -22.99 5.02
C LYS A 342 -17.07 -22.49 4.45
N ALA A 343 -16.38 -21.56 5.13
CA ALA A 343 -15.01 -21.21 4.77
C ALA A 343 -14.10 -22.43 4.88
N ARG A 344 -13.17 -22.59 3.93
CA ARG A 344 -12.17 -23.67 3.95
C ARG A 344 -11.13 -23.45 5.05
N MET A 345 -10.72 -22.19 5.25
CA MET A 345 -9.70 -21.79 6.22
C MET A 345 -9.80 -20.30 6.52
N VAL A 346 -9.43 -19.91 7.75
CA VAL A 346 -9.10 -18.53 8.11
C VAL A 346 -7.67 -18.52 8.65
N VAL A 347 -6.86 -17.54 8.25
CA VAL A 347 -5.44 -17.41 8.66
C VAL A 347 -5.19 -15.98 9.12
N ARG A 348 -4.79 -15.78 10.38
CA ARG A 348 -4.31 -14.46 10.83
C ARG A 348 -3.07 -14.03 10.07
N LEU A 349 -3.02 -12.76 9.69
CA LEU A 349 -1.82 -12.16 9.11
C LEU A 349 -0.93 -11.62 10.24
N ALA A 350 0.39 -11.73 10.08
CA ALA A 350 1.37 -11.23 11.04
C ALA A 350 1.55 -9.71 10.92
N VAL A 351 0.49 -8.95 11.23
CA VAL A 351 0.43 -7.49 11.19
C VAL A 351 -0.36 -6.95 12.39
N ALA A 352 0.09 -5.82 12.95
CA ALA A 352 -0.49 -5.25 14.17
C ALA A 352 -1.69 -4.29 13.92
N GLY A 353 -1.93 -3.89 12.67
CA GLY A 353 -2.90 -2.85 12.32
C GLY A 353 -4.11 -3.35 11.55
N ALA A 354 -5.25 -2.69 11.75
CA ALA A 354 -6.45 -2.83 10.94
C ALA A 354 -6.33 -2.08 9.59
N PHE A 355 -5.33 -2.42 8.78
CA PHE A 355 -5.04 -1.74 7.51
C PHE A 355 -6.22 -1.79 6.53
N HIS A 356 -6.35 -0.79 5.65
CA HIS A 356 -7.43 -0.67 4.67
C HIS A 356 -8.84 -0.63 5.30
N THR A 357 -8.93 0.03 6.45
CA THR A 357 -10.18 0.36 7.16
C THR A 357 -10.15 1.77 7.72
N ARG A 358 -11.32 2.29 8.13
CA ARG A 358 -11.43 3.57 8.86
C ARG A 358 -10.57 3.68 10.12
N LEU A 359 -10.15 2.56 10.72
CA LEU A 359 -9.33 2.56 11.94
C LEU A 359 -7.93 3.13 11.69
N MET A 360 -7.48 3.18 10.42
CA MET A 360 -6.27 3.88 10.00
C MET A 360 -6.49 5.38 9.73
N GLY A 361 -7.67 5.94 10.02
CA GLY A 361 -7.98 7.35 9.73
C GLY A 361 -7.03 8.36 10.36
N SER A 362 -6.39 8.04 11.49
CA SER A 362 -5.36 8.86 12.13
C SER A 362 -4.05 8.97 11.34
N ALA A 363 -3.81 8.08 10.38
CA ALA A 363 -2.66 8.15 9.48
C ALA A 363 -2.87 9.15 8.32
N VAL A 364 -4.11 9.34 7.88
CA VAL A 364 -4.45 10.05 6.63
C VAL A 364 -3.99 11.52 6.65
N PRO A 365 -4.23 12.36 7.68
CA PRO A 365 -3.83 13.77 7.65
C PRO A 365 -2.31 14.01 7.53
N LYS A 366 -1.48 13.08 8.04
CA LYS A 366 -0.02 13.15 7.87
C LYS A 366 0.37 12.87 6.41
N LEU A 367 -0.27 11.86 5.82
CA LEU A 367 -0.03 11.45 4.43
C LEU A 367 -0.53 12.50 3.43
N GLU A 368 -1.69 13.10 3.67
CA GLU A 368 -2.23 14.19 2.86
C GLU A 368 -1.28 15.39 2.76
N VAL A 369 -0.68 15.81 3.88
CA VAL A 369 0.31 16.90 3.90
C VAL A 369 1.56 16.54 3.09
N ALA A 370 2.05 15.30 3.21
CA ALA A 370 3.22 14.84 2.46
C ALA A 370 2.95 14.69 0.95
N LEU A 371 1.77 14.17 0.59
CA LEU A 371 1.30 14.07 -0.79
C LEU A 371 1.09 15.47 -1.39
N ALA A 372 0.50 16.41 -0.65
CA ALA A 372 0.35 17.80 -1.08
C ALA A 372 1.70 18.44 -1.41
N ALA A 373 2.69 18.31 -0.51
CA ALA A 373 4.04 18.86 -0.66
C ALA A 373 4.87 18.20 -1.79
N THR A 374 4.58 16.95 -2.16
CA THR A 374 5.34 16.24 -3.20
C THR A 374 4.92 16.68 -4.62
N THR A 375 5.87 16.95 -5.51
CA THR A 375 5.58 17.24 -6.92
C THR A 375 5.14 15.95 -7.65
N PHE A 376 3.90 15.93 -8.14
CA PHE A 376 3.38 14.85 -8.97
C PHE A 376 3.33 15.28 -10.44
N LYS A 377 3.75 14.39 -11.34
CA LYS A 377 3.66 14.51 -12.80
C LYS A 377 2.56 13.60 -13.32
N VAL A 378 2.07 13.87 -14.53
CA VAL A 378 1.26 12.89 -15.28
C VAL A 378 2.12 11.63 -15.52
N PRO A 379 1.65 10.41 -15.19
CA PRO A 379 2.41 9.19 -15.42
C PRO A 379 2.60 8.91 -16.92
N ARG A 380 3.71 8.26 -17.28
CA ARG A 380 4.03 7.88 -18.67
C ARG A 380 3.15 6.75 -19.22
N ILE A 381 2.62 5.91 -18.33
CA ILE A 381 1.80 4.73 -18.60
C ILE A 381 0.67 4.64 -17.55
N PRO A 382 -0.48 4.01 -17.85
CA PRO A 382 -1.56 3.85 -16.86
C PRO A 382 -1.10 3.12 -15.61
N VAL A 383 -1.45 3.67 -14.45
CA VAL A 383 -1.28 3.02 -13.14
C VAL A 383 -2.64 2.71 -12.55
N ILE A 384 -2.90 1.43 -12.23
CA ILE A 384 -4.24 1.01 -11.78
C ILE A 384 -4.38 1.17 -10.26
N SER A 385 -5.30 2.06 -9.86
CA SER A 385 -5.67 2.40 -8.48
C SER A 385 -6.14 1.19 -7.69
N ASN A 386 -5.70 1.06 -6.43
CA ASN A 386 -6.22 0.02 -5.52
C ASN A 386 -7.62 0.36 -4.97
N VAL A 387 -8.06 1.62 -5.05
CA VAL A 387 -9.32 2.09 -4.44
C VAL A 387 -10.53 1.69 -5.28
N ASP A 388 -10.41 1.77 -6.60
CA ASP A 388 -11.53 1.62 -7.54
C ASP A 388 -11.19 0.82 -8.82
N ALA A 389 -9.96 0.29 -8.92
CA ALA A 389 -9.45 -0.52 -10.02
C ALA A 389 -9.43 0.15 -11.41
N LYS A 390 -9.30 1.49 -11.46
CA LYS A 390 -9.18 2.27 -12.71
C LYS A 390 -7.78 2.87 -12.92
N PRO A 391 -7.39 3.19 -14.17
CA PRO A 391 -6.21 4.00 -14.43
C PRO A 391 -6.50 5.48 -14.17
N HIS A 392 -5.51 6.21 -13.65
CA HIS A 392 -5.60 7.65 -13.40
C HIS A 392 -4.38 8.40 -13.96
N SER A 393 -4.61 9.63 -14.43
CA SER A 393 -3.62 10.50 -15.08
C SER A 393 -3.46 11.86 -14.40
N ASP A 394 -4.52 12.39 -13.78
CA ASP A 394 -4.49 13.68 -13.11
C ASP A 394 -3.68 13.63 -11.79
N PRO A 395 -2.63 14.45 -11.63
CA PRO A 395 -1.82 14.52 -10.41
C PRO A 395 -2.60 14.81 -9.12
N SER A 396 -3.74 15.52 -9.20
CA SER A 396 -4.58 15.84 -8.05
C SER A 396 -5.46 14.65 -7.64
N VAL A 397 -6.04 13.94 -8.63
CA VAL A 397 -6.83 12.72 -8.42
C VAL A 397 -5.95 11.62 -7.81
N LEU A 398 -4.73 11.44 -8.35
CA LEU A 398 -3.74 10.50 -7.81
C LEU A 398 -3.40 10.75 -6.33
N LYS A 399 -3.26 12.03 -5.90
CA LYS A 399 -3.02 12.36 -4.48
C LYS A 399 -4.23 12.03 -3.60
N GLY A 400 -5.45 12.30 -4.07
CA GLY A 400 -6.69 11.95 -3.36
C GLY A 400 -6.82 10.43 -3.17
N ILE A 401 -6.60 9.66 -4.24
CA ILE A 401 -6.63 8.19 -4.22
C ILE A 401 -5.60 7.63 -3.23
N LEU A 402 -4.35 8.10 -3.27
CA LEU A 402 -3.30 7.60 -2.36
C LEU A 402 -3.57 7.87 -0.88
N SER A 403 -4.26 8.98 -0.57
CA SER A 403 -4.74 9.29 0.79
C SER A 403 -5.86 8.35 1.21
N GLN A 404 -6.86 8.17 0.34
CA GLN A 404 -8.00 7.27 0.56
C GLN A 404 -7.59 5.80 0.70
N GLN A 405 -6.58 5.36 -0.05
CA GLN A 405 -6.07 3.99 -0.13
C GLN A 405 -5.72 3.38 1.24
N VAL A 406 -5.29 4.20 2.21
CA VAL A 406 -4.95 3.75 3.57
C VAL A 406 -6.18 3.26 4.35
N THR A 407 -7.37 3.78 4.03
CA THR A 407 -8.64 3.49 4.73
C THR A 407 -9.67 2.72 3.90
N SER A 408 -9.52 2.68 2.57
CA SER A 408 -10.43 1.96 1.67
C SER A 408 -9.91 0.55 1.31
N PRO A 409 -10.82 -0.41 0.99
CA PRO A 409 -10.42 -1.76 0.60
C PRO A 409 -9.67 -1.81 -0.72
N VAL A 410 -8.63 -2.65 -0.77
CA VAL A 410 -7.81 -2.90 -1.96
C VAL A 410 -8.52 -3.83 -2.94
N GLN A 411 -8.84 -3.30 -4.12
CA GLN A 411 -9.60 -3.94 -5.21
C GLN A 411 -8.74 -4.83 -6.13
N TRP A 412 -7.79 -5.59 -5.58
CA TRP A 412 -6.76 -6.29 -6.37
C TRP A 412 -7.33 -7.35 -7.33
N GLU A 413 -8.36 -8.10 -6.92
CA GLU A 413 -9.05 -9.05 -7.79
C GLU A 413 -9.68 -8.35 -9.00
N THR A 414 -10.28 -7.18 -8.79
CA THR A 414 -10.84 -6.33 -9.84
C THR A 414 -9.74 -5.78 -10.74
N THR A 415 -8.64 -5.26 -10.18
CA THR A 415 -7.44 -4.81 -10.91
C THR A 415 -6.90 -5.90 -11.84
N LEU A 416 -6.70 -7.11 -11.33
CA LEU A 416 -6.22 -8.24 -12.13
C LEU A 416 -7.25 -8.69 -13.19
N LYS A 417 -8.54 -8.74 -12.86
CA LYS A 417 -9.61 -9.03 -13.84
C LYS A 417 -9.67 -7.99 -14.97
N THR A 418 -9.52 -6.70 -14.67
CA THR A 418 -9.50 -5.61 -15.65
C THR A 418 -8.28 -5.72 -16.57
N ILE A 419 -7.08 -5.94 -16.01
CA ILE A 419 -5.83 -6.09 -16.79
C ILE A 419 -5.90 -7.34 -17.70
N LEU A 420 -6.34 -8.49 -17.17
CA LEU A 420 -6.57 -9.70 -17.96
C LEU A 420 -7.61 -9.48 -19.07
N GLY A 421 -8.73 -8.83 -18.76
CA GLY A 421 -9.79 -8.49 -19.72
C GLY A 421 -9.38 -7.51 -20.81
N LYS A 422 -8.36 -6.67 -20.57
CA LYS A 422 -7.72 -5.79 -21.56
C LYS A 422 -6.58 -6.45 -22.35
N GLY A 423 -6.47 -7.78 -22.28
CA GLY A 423 -5.64 -8.59 -23.19
C GLY A 423 -4.20 -8.81 -22.73
N LEU A 424 -3.99 -9.01 -21.42
CA LEU A 424 -2.66 -9.32 -20.86
C LEU A 424 -2.00 -10.53 -21.53
N GLN A 425 -0.83 -10.30 -22.13
CA GLN A 425 -0.01 -11.34 -22.73
C GLN A 425 1.13 -11.75 -21.80
N ASN A 426 1.84 -10.78 -21.21
CA ASN A 426 2.96 -11.01 -20.28
C ASN A 426 2.85 -10.13 -19.04
N GLY A 427 2.83 -10.75 -17.86
CA GLY A 427 2.97 -10.06 -16.58
C GLY A 427 4.35 -10.30 -15.95
N TYR A 428 4.83 -9.32 -15.19
CA TYR A 428 6.07 -9.42 -14.43
C TYR A 428 5.81 -8.96 -12.99
N GLU A 429 6.10 -9.79 -12.00
CA GLU A 429 6.15 -9.39 -10.58
C GLU A 429 7.57 -8.96 -10.23
N LEU A 430 7.82 -7.66 -10.04
CA LEU A 430 9.16 -7.12 -9.77
C LEU A 430 9.32 -6.76 -8.29
N GLY A 431 10.26 -7.40 -7.61
CA GLY A 431 10.50 -7.23 -6.18
C GLY A 431 10.49 -8.55 -5.41
N PRO A 432 10.55 -8.48 -4.07
CA PRO A 432 10.73 -9.66 -3.23
C PRO A 432 9.49 -10.57 -3.23
N GLY A 433 9.73 -11.87 -3.14
CA GLY A 433 8.66 -12.88 -3.06
C GLY A 433 8.03 -13.20 -4.42
N LYS A 434 6.84 -13.82 -4.38
CA LYS A 434 6.09 -14.28 -5.58
C LYS A 434 4.58 -14.29 -5.34
N VAL A 435 4.10 -13.28 -4.62
CA VAL A 435 2.73 -13.20 -4.09
C VAL A 435 1.75 -12.90 -5.20
N ILE A 436 2.05 -11.93 -6.05
CA ILE A 436 1.20 -11.51 -7.17
C ILE A 436 1.15 -12.61 -8.23
N ALA A 437 2.26 -13.23 -8.60
CA ALA A 437 2.29 -14.38 -9.51
C ALA A 437 1.43 -15.54 -8.99
N GLY A 438 1.40 -15.74 -7.67
CA GLY A 438 0.50 -16.69 -7.00
C GLY A 438 -0.98 -16.31 -7.05
N LEU A 439 -1.32 -15.02 -6.97
CA LEU A 439 -2.70 -14.51 -7.07
C LEU A 439 -3.21 -14.51 -8.53
N VAL A 440 -2.39 -14.05 -9.47
CA VAL A 440 -2.68 -14.07 -10.92
C VAL A 440 -2.99 -15.50 -11.38
N LYS A 441 -2.16 -16.48 -11.02
CA LYS A 441 -2.36 -17.90 -11.37
C LYS A 441 -3.58 -18.56 -10.68
N ARG A 442 -4.21 -17.91 -9.69
CA ARG A 442 -5.52 -18.32 -9.14
C ARG A 442 -6.71 -17.74 -9.91
N ILE A 443 -6.57 -16.55 -10.51
CA ILE A 443 -7.61 -15.94 -11.35
C ILE A 443 -7.56 -16.51 -12.78
N HIS A 444 -6.36 -16.65 -13.35
CA HIS A 444 -6.14 -17.15 -14.71
C HIS A 444 -4.93 -18.09 -14.76
N LYS A 445 -5.20 -19.41 -14.68
CA LYS A 445 -4.18 -20.46 -14.50
C LYS A 445 -3.09 -20.48 -15.60
N SER A 446 -3.44 -20.06 -16.81
CA SER A 446 -2.55 -20.02 -17.99
C SER A 446 -1.97 -18.63 -18.29
N ALA A 447 -2.12 -17.64 -17.38
CA ALA A 447 -1.49 -16.34 -17.56
C ALA A 447 0.04 -16.47 -17.51
N SER A 448 0.72 -15.89 -18.50
CA SER A 448 2.17 -15.69 -18.45
C SER A 448 2.46 -14.67 -17.35
N ILE A 449 3.04 -15.14 -16.24
CA ILE A 449 3.61 -14.25 -15.23
C ILE A 449 4.92 -14.82 -14.67
N GLU A 450 5.97 -14.03 -14.87
CA GLU A 450 7.32 -14.21 -14.38
C GLU A 450 7.53 -13.37 -13.11
N ASN A 451 8.52 -13.73 -12.28
CA ASN A 451 8.90 -12.93 -11.12
C ASN A 451 10.38 -12.57 -11.22
N ILE A 452 10.64 -11.26 -11.23
CA ILE A 452 11.97 -10.69 -11.08
C ILE A 452 12.21 -10.53 -9.56
N SER A 453 12.64 -11.62 -8.94
CA SER A 453 13.09 -11.64 -7.53
C SER A 453 14.41 -10.88 -7.35
N VAL A 454 14.70 -10.50 -6.10
CA VAL A 454 15.83 -9.64 -5.71
C VAL A 454 16.45 -10.05 -4.38
#